data_AF-A0A837LJI3-F1
#
_entry.id   AF-A0A837LJI3-F1
#
_cell.length_a   1.000
_cell.length_b   1.000
_cell.length_c   1.000
_cell.angle_alpha   90.00
_cell.angle_beta   90.00
_cell.angle_gamma   90.00
#
_symmetry.space_group_name_H-M   'P 1'
#
loop_
_entity.id
_entity.type
_entity.pdbx_description
1 polymer ?
#
loop_
_entity_poly.entity_id
_entity_poly.type
_entity_poly.pdbx_seq_one_letter_code
_entity_poly.pdbx_strand_id
1 'polypeptide(L)' 'MAKIVIEIKDKSRGFEVGCRVIPDDGDSEIVSKVADKVGKGLAGHVLAKVNEAVQKVKRQFKESNNVH' A
#
# COMPACT_ATOMS: atom_id res chain seq x y z
N MET A 1 3.59 -20.66 0.17
CA MET A 1 3.56 -19.52 1.10
C MET A 1 2.84 -18.32 0.49
N ALA A 2 1.61 -18.08 0.94
CA ALA A 2 0.83 -16.88 0.61
C ALA A 2 1.59 -15.60 0.94
N LYS A 3 1.47 -14.60 0.08
CA LYS A 3 2.08 -13.27 0.22
C LYS A 3 1.02 -12.20 0.19
N ILE A 4 1.24 -11.13 0.94
CA ILE A 4 0.45 -9.89 0.83
C ILE A 4 1.37 -8.85 0.20
N VAL A 5 0.98 -8.33 -0.95
CA VAL A 5 1.77 -7.38 -1.73
C VAL A 5 1.06 -6.03 -1.74
N ILE A 6 1.81 -5.01 -1.36
CA ILE A 6 1.40 -3.61 -1.47
C ILE A 6 2.15 -3.02 -2.66
N GLU A 7 1.40 -2.48 -3.62
CA GLU A 7 1.94 -1.88 -4.82
C GLU A 7 1.69 -0.37 -4.76
N ILE A 8 2.72 0.43 -4.99
CA ILE A 8 2.60 1.89 -5.10
C ILE A 8 3.21 2.27 -6.44
N LYS A 9 2.42 2.95 -7.28
CA LYS A 9 2.83 3.33 -8.63
C LYS A 9 2.52 4.79 -8.91
N ASP A 10 3.44 5.47 -9.59
CA ASP A 10 3.21 6.82 -10.06
C ASP A 10 2.07 6.87 -11.10
N LYS A 11 1.24 7.89 -10.98
CA LYS A 11 0.28 8.31 -12.01
C LYS A 11 0.43 9.80 -12.32
N SER A 12 -0.11 10.21 -13.46
CA SER A 12 -0.09 11.60 -13.92
C SER A 12 -0.61 12.62 -12.89
N ARG A 13 -1.48 12.19 -11.96
CA ARG A 13 -1.91 12.99 -10.80
C ARG A 13 -1.87 12.18 -9.50
N GLY A 14 -0.67 11.91 -9.01
CA GLY A 14 -0.46 11.30 -7.69
C GLY A 14 -0.02 9.84 -7.77
N PHE A 15 -0.53 9.01 -6.86
CA PHE A 15 -0.12 7.61 -6.73
C PHE A 15 -1.33 6.69 -6.81
N GLU A 16 -1.14 5.54 -7.44
CA GLU A 16 -2.02 4.39 -7.31
C GLU A 16 -1.48 3.47 -6.22
N VAL A 17 -2.37 2.98 -5.36
CA VAL A 17 -2.04 2.04 -4.28
C VAL A 17 -2.88 0.79 -4.43
N GLY A 18 -2.22 -0.35 -4.59
CA GLY A 18 -2.84 -1.68 -4.63
C GLY A 18 -2.48 -2.49 -3.39
N CYS A 19 -3.42 -3.29 -2.88
CA CYS A 19 -3.15 -4.33 -1.90
C CYS A 19 -3.72 -5.64 -2.46
N ARG A 20 -2.88 -6.66 -2.65
CA ARG A 20 -3.30 -7.97 -3.16
C ARG A 20 -2.69 -9.11 -2.37
N VAL A 21 -3.45 -10.18 -2.25
CA VAL A 21 -2.95 -11.46 -1.75
C VAL A 21 -2.53 -12.30 -2.95
N ILE A 22 -1.31 -12.82 -2.92
CA ILE A 22 -0.79 -13.78 -3.89
C ILE A 22 -0.76 -15.14 -3.19
N PRO A 23 -1.69 -16.06 -3.50
CA PRO A 23 -1.68 -17.39 -2.95
C PRO A 23 -0.51 -18.21 -3.53
N ASP A 24 -0.18 -19.30 -2.87
CA ASP A 24 0.80 -20.27 -3.33
C ASP A 24 0.17 -21.67 -3.35
N ASP A 25 0.54 -22.47 -4.35
CA ASP A 25 -0.11 -23.75 -4.63
C ASP A 25 -0.01 -24.77 -3.47
N GLY A 26 0.96 -24.59 -2.56
CA GLY A 26 1.12 -25.42 -1.38
C GLY A 26 0.37 -24.95 -0.13
N ASP A 27 -0.35 -23.83 -0.20
CA ASP A 27 -1.02 -23.27 0.97
C ASP A 27 -2.27 -24.07 1.35
N SER A 28 -2.43 -24.32 2.65
CA SER A 28 -3.66 -24.91 3.17
C SER A 28 -4.83 -23.93 3.10
N GLU A 29 -6.06 -24.44 3.16
CA GLU A 29 -7.27 -23.60 3.19
C GLU A 29 -7.24 -22.58 4.35
N ILE A 30 -6.66 -22.96 5.50
CA ILE A 30 -6.50 -22.08 6.65
C ILE A 30 -5.56 -20.92 6.31
N VAL A 31 -4.41 -21.20 5.68
CA VAL A 31 -3.44 -20.17 5.29
C VAL A 31 -4.09 -19.19 4.30
N SER A 32 -4.82 -19.70 3.31
CA SER A 32 -5.55 -18.88 2.34
C SER A 32 -6.59 -17.96 3.00
N LYS A 33 -7.38 -18.48 3.95
CA LYS A 33 -8.37 -17.68 4.70
C LYS A 33 -7.71 -16.62 5.60
N VAL A 34 -6.61 -16.97 6.26
CA VAL A 34 -5.86 -16.02 7.10
C VAL A 34 -5.27 -14.91 6.23
N ALA A 35 -4.62 -15.26 5.12
CA ALA A 35 -4.03 -14.30 4.20
C ALA A 35 -5.06 -13.33 3.61
N ASP A 36 -6.24 -13.84 3.20
CA ASP A 36 -7.35 -13.00 2.72
C ASP A 36 -7.84 -12.02 3.78
N LYS A 37 -8.08 -12.51 5.02
CA LYS A 37 -8.57 -11.67 6.11
C LYS A 37 -7.55 -10.60 6.52
N VAL A 38 -6.28 -10.97 6.61
CA VAL A 38 -5.19 -10.04 6.94
C VAL A 38 -4.99 -9.02 5.82
N GLY A 39 -4.99 -9.45 4.54
CA GLY A 39 -4.85 -8.57 3.38
C GLY A 39 -5.93 -7.49 3.32
N LYS A 40 -7.20 -7.87 3.57
CA LYS A 40 -8.34 -6.94 3.66
C LYS A 40 -8.18 -5.93 4.79
N GLY A 41 -7.74 -6.38 5.97
CA GLY A 41 -7.50 -5.49 7.12
C GLY A 41 -6.36 -4.49 6.85
N LEU A 42 -5.28 -4.95 6.23
CA LEU A 42 -4.14 -4.10 5.90
C LEU A 42 -4.46 -3.06 4.84
N ALA A 43 -5.34 -3.35 3.87
CA ALA A 43 -5.66 -2.41 2.79
C ALA A 43 -6.09 -1.02 3.30
N GLY A 44 -6.93 -0.97 4.33
CA GLY A 44 -7.36 0.30 4.94
C GLY A 44 -6.21 1.03 5.65
N HIS A 45 -5.38 0.29 6.40
CA HIS A 45 -4.23 0.87 7.11
C HIS A 45 -3.17 1.41 6.16
N VAL A 46 -2.89 0.65 5.09
CA VAL A 46 -1.94 1.01 4.04
C VAL A 46 -2.39 2.27 3.32
N LEU A 47 -3.68 2.37 2.94
CA LEU A 47 -4.21 3.58 2.29
C LEU A 47 -4.00 4.83 3.17
N ALA A 48 -4.30 4.74 4.46
CA ALA A 48 -4.08 5.85 5.39
C ALA A 48 -2.60 6.24 5.46
N LYS A 49 -1.69 5.27 5.59
CA LYS A 49 -0.24 5.54 5.67
C LYS A 49 0.35 6.08 4.39
N VAL A 50 -0.09 5.61 3.22
CA VAL A 50 0.35 6.18 1.95
C VAL A 50 -0.13 7.63 1.85
N ASN A 51 -1.37 7.94 2.20
CA ASN A 51 -1.86 9.32 2.17
C ASN A 51 -1.08 10.25 3.11
N GLU A 52 -0.79 9.82 4.34
CA GLU A 52 0.06 10.57 5.27
C GLU A 52 1.47 10.81 4.70
N ALA A 53 2.10 9.78 4.13
CA ALA A 53 3.43 9.87 3.54
C ALA A 53 3.44 10.82 2.34
N VAL A 54 2.47 10.70 1.44
CA VAL A 54 2.32 11.56 0.26
C VAL A 54 2.14 13.02 0.65
N GLN A 55 1.34 13.33 1.67
CA GLN A 55 1.17 14.70 2.16
C GLN A 55 2.47 15.26 2.75
N LYS A 56 3.20 14.47 3.55
CA LYS A 56 4.50 14.88 4.11
C LYS A 56 5.51 15.17 3.02
N VAL A 57 5.65 14.28 2.04
CA VAL A 57 6.57 14.45 0.91
C VAL A 57 6.19 15.69 0.10
N LYS A 58 4.92 15.88 -0.26
CA LYS A 58 4.45 17.09 -0.97
C LYS A 58 4.75 18.38 -0.20
N ARG A 59 4.60 18.38 1.12
CA ARG A 59 4.89 19.53 1.97
C ARG A 59 6.38 19.88 1.96
N GLN A 60 7.25 18.88 2.05
CA GLN A 60 8.71 19.06 1.95
C GLN A 60 9.11 19.69 0.61
N PHE A 61 8.56 19.20 -0.51
CA PHE A 61 8.80 19.79 -1.83
C PHE A 61 8.34 21.25 -1.93
N LYS A 62 7.20 21.59 -1.32
CA LYS A 62 6.66 22.96 -1.35
C LYS A 62 7.45 23.93 -0.47
N GLU A 63 7.92 23.48 0.70
CA GLU A 63 8.76 24.26 1.61
C GLU A 63 10.16 24.50 1.01
N SER A 64 10.75 23.51 0.32
CA SER A 64 12.02 23.69 -0.40
C SER A 64 11.93 24.69 -1.58
N ASN A 65 10.78 24.82 -2.22
CA ASN A 65 10.57 25.76 -3.34
C ASN A 65 10.19 27.18 -2.92
N ASN A 66 9.86 27.40 -1.64
CA ASN A 66 9.51 28.74 -1.11
C ASN A 66 10.71 29.46 -0.48
N VAL A 67 11.92 28.92 -0.62
CA VAL A 67 13.17 29.58 -0.23
C VAL A 67 13.82 30.18 -1.48
N HIS A 68 13.24 31.27 -1.98
CA HIS A 68 13.85 32.20 -2.94
C HIS A 68 13.37 33.61 -2.62
#